data_AF-A0A175VWN5-F1
#
_entry.id   AF-A0A175VWN5-F1
#
_cell.length_a   1.000
_cell.length_b   1.000
_cell.length_c   1.000
_cell.angle_alpha   90.00
_cell.angle_beta   90.00
_cell.angle_gamma   90.00
#
_symmetry.space_group_name_H-M   'P 1'
#
loop_
_entity.id
_entity.type
_entity.pdbx_description
1 polymer ?
#
loop_
_entity_poly.entity_id
_entity_poly.type
_entity_poly.pdbx_seq_one_letter_code
_entity_poly.pdbx_strand_id
1 'polypeptide(L)'
;MDESQPLLRSVTNEGQQVYTNPSAPLRDGGADIAETITIVDFDPQGDPDNPLDWLTSFKWSVVGMLAFMAFTVTMTCISVVPLASDIVRDLSASDHPSKSASVLLVTIWELGEAAGPLLIAPLSEMFGRYPVMNAANLLFVAATVLAATAASVPQFVVARMLTGLAVASNVLNPAIVGDMFPSERRGSALSLIYLAPLVGGAIGPLVGSAVAEEYGWRAVVWMTVVLASACELLFLTCFRETYKLAILRRRAARMAGRAGGPGKTFKTAFDEAEGVRDAGTAGWKKLRDAVLRPAIVLFGSGVLMAMSIFSAVVFTFFYVMSTTLSDILQEIYGLPAVAVGACYAGFS
;
A
#
# COMPACT_ATOMS: atom_id res chain seq x y z
N MET A 1 23.68 25.09 12.61
CA MET A 1 22.42 24.48 12.15
C MET A 1 21.68 24.09 13.41
N ASP A 2 20.47 24.63 13.57
CA ASP A 2 19.69 24.81 14.81
C ASP A 2 19.47 23.51 15.63
N GLU A 3 19.99 23.46 16.86
CA GLU A 3 19.93 22.33 17.82
C GLU A 3 18.65 22.32 18.70
N SER A 4 17.61 23.07 18.33
CA SER A 4 16.39 23.21 19.15
C SER A 4 15.31 22.13 18.92
N GLN A 5 15.57 21.09 18.12
CA GLN A 5 14.60 20.00 17.94
C GLN A 5 14.73 18.88 19.00
N PRO A 6 13.67 18.61 19.80
CA PRO A 6 13.71 17.64 20.90
C PRO A 6 13.72 16.16 20.46
N LEU A 7 13.83 15.87 19.15
CA LEU A 7 13.63 14.53 18.58
C LEU A 7 14.91 13.68 18.48
N LEU A 8 16.07 14.18 18.94
CA LEU A 8 17.37 13.52 18.77
C LEU A 8 18.15 13.23 20.07
N ARG A 9 17.56 13.42 21.25
CA ARG A 9 18.25 13.13 22.53
C ARG A 9 18.01 11.71 23.02
N SER A 10 19.06 10.90 22.83
CA SER A 10 19.53 9.82 23.71
C SER A 10 18.53 8.70 24.07
N VAL A 11 18.38 7.74 23.17
CA VAL A 11 18.10 6.34 23.54
C VAL A 11 19.46 5.71 23.85
N THR A 12 19.93 5.88 25.07
CA THR A 12 21.12 5.20 25.60
C THR A 12 20.74 4.43 26.85
N ASN A 13 20.94 3.11 26.79
CA ASN A 13 21.17 2.19 27.89
C ASN A 13 20.39 2.44 29.19
N GLU A 14 19.22 1.81 29.33
CA GLU A 14 18.80 1.16 30.58
C GLU A 14 17.50 0.39 30.36
N GLY A 15 17.51 -0.89 30.74
CA GLY A 15 16.37 -1.78 30.61
C GLY A 15 15.16 -1.24 31.37
N GLN A 16 13.99 -1.35 30.74
CA GLN A 16 12.67 -1.31 31.37
C GLN A 16 12.51 -0.20 32.43
N GLN A 17 12.63 1.07 32.03
CA GLN A 17 12.39 2.18 32.95
C GLN A 17 10.89 2.25 33.32
N VAL A 18 10.62 1.92 34.58
CA VAL A 18 9.35 2.17 35.25
C VAL A 18 9.33 3.64 35.66
N TYR A 19 8.53 4.46 35.00
CA TYR A 19 8.35 5.85 35.38
C TYR A 19 7.21 5.94 36.41
N THR A 20 7.54 6.24 37.65
CA THR A 20 6.57 6.74 38.63
C THR A 20 6.37 8.23 38.37
N ASN A 21 5.15 8.64 38.01
CA ASN A 21 4.86 10.04 37.72
C ASN A 21 4.97 10.89 39.02
N PRO A 22 5.92 11.85 39.12
CA PRO A 22 6.07 12.66 40.33
C PRO A 22 5.06 13.83 40.43
N SER A 23 4.19 14.02 39.42
CA SER A 23 3.33 15.20 39.30
C SER A 23 1.87 15.01 39.73
N ALA A 24 1.56 13.94 40.47
CA ALA A 24 0.27 13.82 41.14
C ALA A 24 0.15 14.92 42.22
N PRO A 25 -0.92 15.74 42.23
CA PRO A 25 -1.10 16.75 43.26
C PRO A 25 -1.23 16.04 44.62
N LEU A 26 -0.33 16.36 45.55
CA LEU A 26 -0.39 15.91 46.95
C LEU A 26 -1.74 16.35 47.54
N ARG A 27 -2.73 15.45 47.54
CA ARG A 27 -3.96 15.61 48.32
C ARG A 27 -3.78 14.83 49.62
N ASP A 28 -3.91 15.55 50.72
CA ASP A 28 -3.78 15.05 52.07
C ASP A 28 -4.64 13.80 52.33
N GLY A 29 -4.02 12.74 52.86
CA GLY A 29 -4.70 11.83 53.79
C GLY A 29 -5.36 10.54 53.26
N GLY A 30 -5.08 10.09 52.04
CA GLY A 30 -5.51 8.77 51.54
C GLY A 30 -4.35 8.02 50.91
N ALA A 31 -4.31 6.69 51.02
CA ALA A 31 -3.30 5.86 50.38
C ALA A 31 -3.34 6.03 48.85
N ASP A 32 -2.58 7.00 48.34
CA ASP A 32 -2.46 7.27 46.90
C ASP A 32 -1.67 6.13 46.26
N ILE A 33 -2.38 5.31 45.49
CA ILE A 33 -1.80 4.30 44.62
C ILE A 33 -1.04 5.09 43.54
N ALA A 34 0.26 5.28 43.74
CA ALA A 34 1.12 5.92 42.74
C ALA A 34 0.92 5.21 41.39
N GLU A 35 0.28 5.89 40.44
CA GLU A 35 0.01 5.35 39.12
C GLU A 35 1.37 5.11 38.44
N THR A 36 1.73 3.83 38.35
CA THR A 36 3.02 3.44 37.80
C THR A 36 2.86 3.32 36.30
N ILE A 37 3.51 4.22 35.55
CA ILE A 37 3.50 4.21 34.09
C ILE A 37 4.70 3.40 33.62
N THR A 38 4.46 2.21 33.09
CA THR A 38 5.52 1.41 32.46
C THR A 38 5.54 1.69 30.97
N ILE A 39 6.65 2.24 30.48
CA ILE A 39 6.88 2.45 29.05
C ILE A 39 7.30 1.13 28.42
N VAL A 40 6.55 0.71 27.40
CA VAL A 40 6.79 -0.54 26.67
C VAL A 40 7.61 -0.25 25.41
N ASP A 41 8.83 -0.78 25.35
CA ASP A 41 9.67 -0.82 24.15
C ASP A 41 10.25 -2.24 23.94
N PHE A 42 10.90 -2.46 22.80
CA PHE A 42 11.63 -3.70 22.51
C PHE A 42 12.85 -3.86 23.40
N ASP A 43 13.23 -5.12 23.67
CA ASP A 43 14.46 -5.42 24.42
C ASP A 43 15.70 -4.96 23.63
N PRO A 44 16.57 -4.09 24.19
CA PRO A 44 17.80 -3.67 23.53
C PRO A 44 18.77 -4.81 23.20
N GLN A 45 18.66 -5.97 23.88
CA GLN A 45 19.49 -7.15 23.62
C GLN A 45 18.97 -8.01 22.45
N GLY A 46 17.88 -7.60 21.83
CA GLY A 46 17.23 -8.27 20.71
C GLY A 46 15.86 -8.80 21.10
N ASP A 47 14.87 -8.56 20.23
CA ASP A 47 13.49 -8.93 20.50
C ASP A 47 12.88 -9.67 19.29
N PRO A 48 12.34 -10.89 19.44
CA PRO A 48 11.73 -11.61 18.31
C PRO A 48 10.50 -10.90 17.71
N ASP A 49 9.87 -9.98 18.46
CA ASP A 49 8.78 -9.15 17.97
C ASP A 49 9.30 -7.89 17.22
N ASN A 50 10.59 -7.56 17.32
CA ASN A 50 11.20 -6.43 16.59
C ASN A 50 11.52 -6.84 15.14
N PRO A 51 10.91 -6.19 14.12
CA PRO A 51 11.17 -6.50 12.72
C PRO A 51 12.62 -6.26 12.28
N LEU A 52 13.37 -5.41 13.01
CA LEU A 52 14.80 -5.21 12.78
C LEU A 52 15.65 -6.41 13.20
N ASP A 53 15.16 -7.26 14.11
CA ASP A 53 15.90 -8.41 14.64
C ASP A 53 15.48 -9.74 14.00
N TRP A 54 14.54 -9.72 13.06
CA TRP A 54 14.12 -10.91 12.34
C TRP A 54 15.25 -11.57 11.54
N LEU A 55 15.16 -12.89 11.37
CA LEU A 55 16.07 -13.65 10.53
C LEU A 55 16.12 -13.05 9.12
N THR A 56 17.34 -12.85 8.60
CA THR A 56 17.56 -12.25 7.27
C THR A 56 16.78 -12.98 6.16
N SER A 57 16.71 -14.31 6.21
CA SER A 57 15.91 -15.11 5.27
C SER A 57 14.43 -14.77 5.30
N PHE A 58 13.86 -14.57 6.49
CA PHE A 58 12.46 -14.17 6.66
C PHE A 58 12.22 -12.76 6.13
N LYS A 59 13.15 -11.82 6.37
CA LYS A 59 13.04 -10.47 5.79
C LYS A 59 13.01 -10.52 4.26
N TRP A 60 13.89 -11.31 3.64
CA TRP A 60 13.92 -11.46 2.19
C TRP A 60 12.70 -12.22 1.65
N SER A 61 12.11 -13.16 2.40
CA SER A 61 10.83 -13.76 1.97
C SER A 61 9.69 -12.75 1.98
N VAL A 62 9.65 -11.84 2.97
CA VAL A 62 8.68 -10.73 2.97
C VAL A 62 8.91 -9.81 1.77
N VAL A 63 10.16 -9.45 1.46
CA VAL A 63 10.49 -8.68 0.25
C VAL A 63 10.00 -9.39 -1.03
N GLY A 64 10.18 -10.71 -1.11
CA GLY A 64 9.66 -11.53 -2.21
C GLY A 64 8.13 -11.48 -2.33
N MET A 65 7.41 -11.49 -1.22
CA MET A 65 5.94 -11.35 -1.21
C MET A 65 5.50 -9.96 -1.67
N LEU A 66 6.17 -8.89 -1.20
CA LEU A 66 5.90 -7.51 -1.64
C LEU A 66 6.18 -7.34 -3.14
N ALA A 67 7.27 -7.93 -3.63
CA ALA A 67 7.63 -7.93 -5.05
C ALA A 67 6.59 -8.71 -5.89
N PHE A 68 6.17 -9.88 -5.43
CA PHE A 68 5.16 -10.69 -6.12
C PHE A 68 3.81 -9.96 -6.22
N MET A 69 3.37 -9.32 -5.14
CA MET A 69 2.16 -8.49 -5.18
C MET A 69 2.32 -7.29 -6.12
N ALA A 70 3.46 -6.59 -6.09
CA ALA A 70 3.73 -5.47 -6.99
C ALA A 70 3.74 -5.89 -8.47
N PHE A 71 4.31 -7.07 -8.78
CA PHE A 71 4.19 -7.70 -10.09
C PHE A 71 2.74 -7.96 -10.46
N THR A 72 1.95 -8.59 -9.59
CA THR A 72 0.55 -8.92 -9.84
C THR A 72 -0.32 -7.68 -10.06
N VAL A 73 -0.13 -6.61 -9.28
CA VAL A 73 -0.81 -5.33 -9.47
C VAL A 73 -0.50 -4.77 -10.85
N THR A 74 0.78 -4.71 -11.21
CA THR A 74 1.22 -4.13 -12.49
C THR A 74 0.72 -4.96 -13.67
N MET A 75 0.82 -6.28 -13.57
CA MET A 75 0.25 -7.25 -14.51
C MET A 75 -1.26 -7.02 -14.69
N THR A 76 -2.00 -6.81 -13.61
CA THR A 76 -3.46 -6.58 -13.64
C THR A 76 -3.83 -5.28 -14.33
N CYS A 77 -3.04 -4.21 -14.13
CA CYS A 77 -3.27 -2.95 -14.83
C CYS A 77 -2.96 -3.08 -16.33
N ILE A 78 -1.75 -3.55 -16.66
CA ILE A 78 -1.18 -3.40 -17.98
C ILE A 78 -1.68 -4.49 -18.96
N SER A 79 -1.99 -5.70 -18.50
CA SER A 79 -2.53 -6.78 -19.37
C SER A 79 -3.87 -6.45 -20.03
N VAL A 80 -4.66 -5.55 -19.44
CA VAL A 80 -5.98 -5.14 -19.93
C VAL A 80 -5.88 -4.02 -20.97
N VAL A 81 -4.76 -3.26 -20.99
CA VAL A 81 -4.56 -2.10 -21.88
C VAL A 81 -4.75 -2.43 -23.36
N PRO A 82 -4.11 -3.46 -23.94
CA PRO A 82 -4.30 -3.78 -25.37
C PRO A 82 -5.69 -4.32 -25.69
N LEU A 83 -6.45 -4.75 -24.67
CA LEU A 83 -7.77 -5.34 -24.80
C LEU A 83 -8.89 -4.33 -24.56
N ALA A 84 -8.58 -3.07 -24.21
CA ALA A 84 -9.57 -2.08 -23.79
C ALA A 84 -10.64 -1.81 -24.87
N SER A 85 -10.26 -1.79 -26.15
CA SER A 85 -11.20 -1.64 -27.27
C SER A 85 -12.12 -2.86 -27.41
N ASP A 86 -11.57 -4.07 -27.30
CA ASP A 86 -12.35 -5.31 -27.39
C ASP A 86 -13.32 -5.50 -26.21
N ILE A 87 -12.89 -5.17 -24.99
CA ILE A 87 -13.72 -5.22 -23.78
C ILE A 87 -14.92 -4.27 -23.92
N VAL A 88 -14.67 -3.05 -24.38
CA VAL A 88 -15.75 -2.08 -24.61
C VAL A 88 -16.68 -2.55 -25.71
N ARG A 89 -16.18 -3.13 -26.80
CA ARG A 89 -17.03 -3.68 -27.86
C ARG A 89 -17.92 -4.82 -27.36
N ASP A 90 -17.38 -5.72 -26.54
CA ASP A 90 -18.13 -6.86 -25.98
C ASP A 90 -19.17 -6.45 -24.93
N LEU A 91 -18.87 -5.43 -24.13
CA LEU A 91 -19.75 -4.97 -23.04
C LEU A 91 -20.71 -3.83 -23.44
N SER A 92 -20.55 -3.26 -24.63
CA SER A 92 -21.43 -2.20 -25.11
C SER A 92 -22.68 -2.80 -25.74
N ALA A 93 -23.85 -2.37 -25.26
CA ALA A 93 -25.13 -2.69 -25.91
C ALA A 93 -25.33 -1.95 -27.25
N SER A 94 -24.46 -0.99 -27.56
CA SER A 94 -24.51 -0.16 -28.76
C SER A 94 -23.50 -0.62 -29.81
N ASP A 95 -23.92 -0.65 -31.08
CA ASP A 95 -23.08 -1.01 -32.24
C ASP A 95 -21.87 -0.07 -32.48
N HIS A 96 -21.78 1.02 -31.73
CA HIS A 96 -20.71 2.01 -31.82
C HIS A 96 -19.98 2.14 -30.47
N PRO A 97 -19.02 1.25 -30.16
CA PRO A 97 -18.21 1.39 -28.96
C PRO A 97 -17.47 2.74 -28.99
N SER A 98 -17.65 3.54 -27.95
CA SER A 98 -17.00 4.85 -27.86
C SER A 98 -15.52 4.68 -27.55
N LYS A 99 -14.64 5.27 -28.37
CA LYS A 99 -13.20 5.29 -28.12
C LYS A 99 -12.87 5.89 -26.75
N SER A 100 -13.65 6.90 -26.33
CA SER A 100 -13.52 7.51 -25.01
C SER A 100 -13.77 6.52 -23.87
N ALA A 101 -14.63 5.51 -24.06
CA ALA A 101 -14.88 4.49 -23.06
C ALA A 101 -13.66 3.56 -22.89
N SER A 102 -12.97 3.21 -23.98
CA SER A 102 -11.74 2.39 -23.91
C SER A 102 -10.61 3.14 -23.21
N VAL A 103 -10.43 4.43 -23.52
CA VAL A 103 -9.46 5.28 -22.83
C VAL A 103 -9.81 5.44 -21.35
N LEU A 104 -11.09 5.64 -21.03
CA LEU A 104 -11.57 5.73 -19.65
C LEU A 104 -11.29 4.44 -18.87
N LEU A 105 -11.51 3.28 -19.46
CA LEU A 105 -11.27 1.96 -18.82
C LEU A 105 -9.81 1.78 -18.37
N VAL A 106 -8.87 2.34 -19.14
CA VAL A 106 -7.44 2.34 -18.79
C VAL A 106 -7.15 3.40 -17.71
N THR A 107 -7.53 4.65 -17.98
CA THR A 107 -7.17 5.81 -17.14
C THR A 107 -7.89 5.87 -15.79
N ILE A 108 -9.10 5.30 -15.67
CA ILE A 108 -9.86 5.31 -14.42
C ILE A 108 -9.18 4.52 -13.30
N TRP A 109 -8.41 3.48 -13.67
CA TRP A 109 -7.67 2.68 -12.71
C TRP A 109 -6.55 3.53 -12.06
N GLU A 110 -5.84 4.32 -12.86
CA GLU A 110 -4.82 5.26 -12.38
C GLU A 110 -5.41 6.33 -11.47
N LEU A 111 -6.62 6.81 -11.78
CA LEU A 111 -7.32 7.75 -10.90
C LEU A 111 -7.66 7.10 -9.54
N GLY A 112 -8.07 5.83 -9.56
CA GLY A 112 -8.24 5.03 -8.35
C GLY A 112 -6.93 4.89 -7.59
N GLU A 113 -5.84 4.52 -8.27
CA GLU A 113 -4.52 4.37 -7.68
C GLU A 113 -3.99 5.69 -7.10
N ALA A 114 -4.25 6.84 -7.72
CA ALA A 114 -3.87 8.14 -7.18
C ALA A 114 -4.66 8.48 -5.89
N ALA A 115 -5.92 8.05 -5.81
CA ALA A 115 -6.79 8.32 -4.66
C ALA A 115 -6.56 7.34 -3.49
N GLY A 116 -6.24 6.07 -3.77
CA GLY A 116 -6.07 5.00 -2.76
C GLY A 116 -5.09 5.33 -1.63
N PRO A 117 -3.84 5.76 -1.92
CA PRO A 117 -2.82 6.12 -0.94
C PRO A 117 -3.25 7.18 0.06
N LEU A 118 -4.17 8.08 -0.33
CA LEU A 118 -4.69 9.11 0.58
C LEU A 118 -5.38 8.51 1.80
N LEU A 119 -5.99 7.33 1.65
CA LEU A 119 -6.62 6.58 2.74
C LEU A 119 -5.71 5.49 3.30
N ILE A 120 -5.03 4.73 2.43
CA ILE A 120 -4.23 3.57 2.83
C ILE A 120 -3.04 3.99 3.71
N ALA A 121 -2.35 5.09 3.39
CA ALA A 121 -1.17 5.49 4.16
C ALA A 121 -1.55 5.86 5.62
N PRO A 122 -2.52 6.78 5.87
CA PRO A 122 -2.96 7.08 7.23
C PRO A 122 -3.52 5.88 7.98
N LEU A 123 -4.33 5.04 7.30
CA LEU A 123 -4.89 3.85 7.92
C LEU A 123 -3.78 2.90 8.40
N SER A 124 -2.73 2.74 7.61
CA SER A 124 -1.60 1.86 7.97
C SER A 124 -0.76 2.38 9.14
N GLU A 125 -0.74 3.70 9.38
CA GLU A 125 -0.13 4.29 10.57
C GLU A 125 -1.03 4.15 11.81
N MET A 126 -2.34 4.17 11.64
CA MET A 126 -3.29 4.04 12.75
C MET A 126 -3.45 2.60 13.23
N PHE A 127 -3.63 1.67 12.29
CA PHE A 127 -4.00 0.28 12.58
C PHE A 127 -2.83 -0.71 12.46
N GLY A 128 -1.73 -0.31 11.81
CA GLY A 128 -0.59 -1.17 11.49
C GLY A 128 -0.57 -1.58 10.00
N ARG A 129 0.56 -2.13 9.54
CA ARG A 129 0.74 -2.52 8.13
C ARG A 129 -0.02 -3.81 7.81
N TYR A 130 -0.02 -4.80 8.71
CA TYR A 130 -0.64 -6.10 8.45
C TYR A 130 -2.14 -6.01 8.17
N PRO A 131 -2.99 -5.43 9.05
CA PRO A 131 -4.44 -5.42 8.81
C PRO A 131 -4.80 -4.58 7.58
N VAL A 132 -4.09 -3.48 7.33
CA VAL A 132 -4.39 -2.58 6.22
C VAL A 132 -3.97 -3.19 4.89
N MET A 133 -2.81 -3.85 4.82
CA MET A 133 -2.37 -4.55 3.61
C MET A 133 -3.35 -5.66 3.23
N ASN A 134 -3.70 -6.56 4.16
CA ASN A 134 -4.63 -7.65 3.86
C ASN A 134 -6.03 -7.12 3.51
N ALA A 135 -6.54 -6.10 4.21
CA ALA A 135 -7.84 -5.50 3.88
C ALA A 135 -7.86 -4.89 2.47
N ALA A 136 -6.79 -4.19 2.08
CA ALA A 136 -6.66 -3.62 0.75
C ALA A 136 -6.49 -4.71 -0.32
N ASN A 137 -5.67 -5.73 -0.09
CA ASN A 137 -5.51 -6.85 -1.01
C ASN A 137 -6.81 -7.64 -1.20
N LEU A 138 -7.57 -7.89 -0.13
CA LEU A 138 -8.90 -8.53 -0.22
C LEU A 138 -9.86 -7.68 -1.04
N LEU A 139 -9.85 -6.36 -0.85
CA LEU A 139 -10.62 -5.43 -1.67
C LEU A 139 -10.16 -5.47 -3.13
N PHE A 140 -8.86 -5.55 -3.39
CA PHE A 140 -8.28 -5.69 -4.72
C PHE A 140 -8.77 -6.97 -5.40
N VAL A 141 -8.70 -8.12 -4.72
CA VAL A 141 -9.19 -9.40 -5.25
C VAL A 141 -10.70 -9.33 -5.53
N ALA A 142 -11.50 -8.84 -4.57
CA ALA A 142 -12.95 -8.72 -4.73
C ALA A 142 -13.34 -7.79 -5.89
N ALA A 143 -12.66 -6.64 -6.02
CA ALA A 143 -12.88 -5.70 -7.12
C ALA A 143 -12.42 -6.30 -8.47
N THR A 144 -11.37 -7.11 -8.50
CA THR A 144 -10.92 -7.81 -9.71
C THR A 144 -11.93 -8.89 -10.13
N VAL A 145 -12.52 -9.61 -9.17
CA VAL A 145 -13.64 -10.54 -9.43
C VAL A 145 -14.86 -9.80 -9.98
N LEU A 146 -15.16 -8.61 -9.44
CA LEU A 146 -16.23 -7.76 -9.97
C LEU A 146 -15.95 -7.32 -11.42
N ALA A 147 -14.69 -7.04 -11.77
CA ALA A 147 -14.30 -6.74 -13.15
C ALA A 147 -14.45 -7.97 -14.06
N ALA A 148 -14.05 -9.16 -13.60
CA ALA A 148 -14.15 -10.40 -14.36
C ALA A 148 -15.60 -10.81 -14.66
N THR A 149 -16.52 -10.44 -13.75
CA THR A 149 -17.96 -10.74 -13.84
C THR A 149 -18.79 -9.58 -14.39
N ALA A 150 -18.14 -8.52 -14.90
CA ALA A 150 -18.86 -7.36 -15.41
C ALA A 150 -19.70 -7.70 -16.65
N ALA A 151 -20.94 -7.22 -16.65
CA ALA A 151 -21.90 -7.39 -17.74
C ALA A 151 -22.16 -6.08 -18.51
N SER A 152 -21.52 -4.98 -18.11
CA SER A 152 -21.64 -3.68 -18.78
C SER A 152 -20.36 -2.86 -18.62
N VAL A 153 -20.13 -1.93 -19.55
CA VAL A 153 -18.97 -1.01 -19.50
C VAL A 153 -18.92 -0.21 -18.20
N PRO A 154 -20.00 0.41 -17.69
CA PRO A 154 -19.94 1.15 -16.43
C PRO A 154 -19.57 0.28 -15.23
N GLN A 155 -20.08 -0.95 -15.17
CA GLN A 155 -19.72 -1.89 -14.11
C GLN A 155 -18.23 -2.23 -14.14
N PHE A 156 -17.68 -2.47 -15.34
CA PHE A 156 -16.24 -2.75 -15.50
C PHE A 156 -15.39 -1.53 -15.13
N VAL A 157 -15.79 -0.32 -15.53
CA VAL A 157 -15.13 0.95 -15.17
C VAL A 157 -15.09 1.15 -13.66
N VAL A 158 -16.21 0.93 -12.95
CA VAL A 158 -16.25 1.02 -11.47
C VAL A 158 -15.35 -0.03 -10.84
N ALA A 159 -15.37 -1.27 -11.33
CA ALA A 159 -14.50 -2.33 -10.82
C ALA A 159 -13.01 -2.01 -11.03
N ARG A 160 -12.64 -1.41 -12.17
CA ARG A 160 -11.29 -0.91 -12.45
C ARG A 160 -10.89 0.22 -11.51
N MET A 161 -11.78 1.19 -11.26
CA MET A 161 -11.51 2.24 -10.27
C MET A 161 -11.25 1.65 -8.88
N LEU A 162 -12.05 0.67 -8.45
CA LEU A 162 -11.92 0.02 -7.15
C LEU A 162 -10.64 -0.81 -7.02
N THR A 163 -10.24 -1.53 -8.07
CA THR A 163 -8.96 -2.24 -8.08
C THR A 163 -7.78 -1.28 -7.97
N GLY A 164 -7.80 -0.14 -8.66
CA GLY A 164 -6.78 0.91 -8.51
C GLY A 164 -6.74 1.49 -7.10
N LEU A 165 -7.91 1.83 -6.53
CA LEU A 165 -8.03 2.33 -5.16
C LEU A 165 -7.43 1.39 -4.11
N ALA A 166 -7.49 0.08 -4.36
CA ALA A 166 -7.07 -0.97 -3.44
C ALA A 166 -5.56 -1.30 -3.52
N VAL A 167 -4.78 -0.60 -4.35
CA VAL A 167 -3.33 -0.83 -4.52
C VAL A 167 -2.55 -0.33 -3.30
N ALA A 168 -2.44 -1.17 -2.27
CA ALA A 168 -1.66 -0.85 -1.06
C ALA A 168 -0.15 -1.07 -1.22
N SER A 169 0.27 -1.95 -2.14
CA SER A 169 1.68 -2.28 -2.34
C SER A 169 2.52 -1.03 -2.65
N ASN A 170 2.04 -0.15 -3.53
CA ASN A 170 2.84 0.97 -4.02
C ASN A 170 3.15 2.00 -2.92
N VAL A 171 2.21 2.18 -1.99
CA VAL A 171 2.37 3.11 -0.87
C VAL A 171 3.03 2.47 0.36
N LEU A 172 2.74 1.19 0.65
CA LEU A 172 3.23 0.55 1.88
C LEU A 172 4.58 -0.15 1.72
N ASN A 173 5.00 -0.52 0.50
CA ASN A 173 6.29 -1.21 0.30
C ASN A 173 7.49 -0.44 0.87
N PRO A 174 7.66 0.88 0.61
CA PRO A 174 8.75 1.66 1.21
C PRO A 174 8.70 1.71 2.73
N ALA A 175 7.49 1.81 3.29
CA ALA A 175 7.28 1.85 4.74
C ALA A 175 7.63 0.51 5.40
N ILE A 176 7.15 -0.60 4.83
CA ILE A 176 7.41 -1.96 5.32
C ILE A 176 8.91 -2.30 5.24
N VAL A 177 9.58 -1.97 4.14
CA VAL A 177 11.04 -2.14 4.03
C VAL A 177 11.77 -1.27 5.04
N GLY A 178 11.29 -0.03 5.25
CA GLY A 178 11.80 0.87 6.28
C GLY A 178 11.72 0.31 7.69
N ASP A 179 10.64 -0.41 8.00
CA ASP A 179 10.41 -1.03 9.30
C ASP A 179 11.33 -2.24 9.56
N MET A 180 11.73 -2.99 8.51
CA MET A 180 12.49 -4.24 8.64
C MET A 180 13.99 -4.13 8.39
N PHE A 181 14.44 -3.14 7.60
CA PHE A 181 15.84 -3.03 7.18
C PHE A 181 16.51 -1.76 7.73
N PRO A 182 17.79 -1.86 8.14
CA PRO A 182 18.60 -0.68 8.44
C PRO A 182 18.82 0.16 7.17
N SER A 183 19.06 1.46 7.33
CA SER A 183 19.14 2.47 6.27
C SER A 183 19.98 2.03 5.06
N GLU A 184 21.10 1.38 5.30
CA GLU A 184 22.11 1.01 4.31
C GLU A 184 21.64 -0.13 3.39
N ARG A 185 20.68 -0.94 3.85
CA ARG A 185 20.17 -2.12 3.10
C ARG A 185 18.78 -1.90 2.49
N ARG A 186 18.08 -0.81 2.86
CA ARG A 186 16.75 -0.49 2.32
C ARG A 186 16.75 -0.36 0.81
N GLY A 187 17.81 0.25 0.24
CA GLY A 187 17.95 0.43 -1.20
C GLY A 187 17.89 -0.88 -1.97
N SER A 188 18.67 -1.89 -1.55
CA SER A 188 18.68 -3.20 -2.21
C SER A 188 17.34 -3.92 -2.15
N ALA A 189 16.65 -3.86 -1.02
CA ALA A 189 15.32 -4.45 -0.87
C ALA A 189 14.28 -3.75 -1.77
N LEU A 190 14.30 -2.42 -1.82
CA LEU A 190 13.40 -1.66 -2.69
C LEU A 190 13.69 -1.87 -4.17
N SER A 191 14.95 -1.96 -4.57
CA SER A 191 15.32 -2.26 -5.96
C SER A 191 14.71 -3.59 -6.41
N LEU A 192 14.76 -4.63 -5.57
CA LEU A 192 14.16 -5.93 -5.91
C LEU A 192 12.63 -5.83 -6.05
N ILE A 193 11.98 -5.08 -5.16
CA ILE A 193 10.53 -4.85 -5.24
C ILE A 193 10.18 -4.10 -6.51
N TYR A 194 10.93 -3.06 -6.88
CA TYR A 194 10.64 -2.25 -8.05
C TYR A 194 10.96 -2.94 -9.37
N LEU A 195 11.89 -3.89 -9.41
CA LEU A 195 12.10 -4.73 -10.59
C LEU A 195 10.84 -5.54 -10.95
N ALA A 196 10.04 -5.95 -9.97
CA ALA A 196 8.90 -6.83 -10.19
C ALA A 196 7.78 -6.17 -11.02
N PRO A 197 7.37 -4.90 -10.77
CA PRO A 197 6.55 -4.11 -11.69
C PRO A 197 7.10 -4.01 -13.11
N LEU A 198 8.41 -3.80 -13.30
CA LEU A 198 8.99 -3.70 -14.65
C LEU A 198 8.75 -4.99 -15.45
N VAL A 199 9.01 -6.14 -14.82
CA VAL A 199 8.73 -7.46 -15.41
C VAL A 199 7.22 -7.62 -15.65
N GLY A 200 6.38 -7.22 -14.70
CA GLY A 200 4.93 -7.28 -14.83
C GLY A 200 4.38 -6.43 -15.98
N GLY A 201 4.96 -5.25 -16.20
CA GLY A 201 4.59 -4.36 -17.31
C GLY A 201 5.04 -4.87 -18.66
N ALA A 202 6.26 -5.41 -18.77
CA ALA A 202 6.77 -5.95 -20.02
C ALA A 202 6.03 -7.23 -20.46
N ILE A 203 5.80 -8.16 -19.52
CA ILE A 203 5.17 -9.45 -19.83
C ILE A 203 3.64 -9.34 -19.89
N GLY A 204 3.05 -8.34 -19.22
CA GLY A 204 1.60 -8.24 -19.03
C GLY A 204 0.78 -8.17 -20.32
N PRO A 205 1.06 -7.24 -21.25
CA PRO A 205 0.40 -7.17 -22.54
C PRO A 205 0.63 -8.42 -23.38
N LEU A 206 1.82 -9.01 -23.33
CA LEU A 206 2.15 -10.20 -24.10
C LEU A 206 1.31 -11.39 -23.64
N VAL A 207 1.32 -11.70 -22.35
CA VAL A 207 0.54 -12.81 -21.78
C VAL A 207 -0.95 -12.50 -21.86
N GLY A 208 -1.36 -11.27 -21.56
CA GLY A 208 -2.75 -10.83 -21.65
C GLY A 208 -3.31 -10.99 -23.06
N SER A 209 -2.59 -10.54 -24.08
CA SER A 209 -3.02 -10.66 -25.47
C SER A 209 -3.03 -12.10 -25.96
N ALA A 210 -2.04 -12.92 -25.58
CA ALA A 210 -2.01 -14.34 -25.92
C ALA A 210 -3.18 -15.13 -25.30
N VAL A 211 -3.46 -14.93 -24.02
CA VAL A 211 -4.60 -15.55 -23.34
C VAL A 211 -5.92 -15.04 -23.91
N ALA A 212 -6.01 -13.75 -24.27
CA ALA A 212 -7.21 -13.19 -24.88
C ALA A 212 -7.51 -13.75 -26.27
N GLU A 213 -6.49 -14.03 -27.08
CA GLU A 213 -6.65 -14.60 -28.42
C GLU A 213 -7.26 -16.01 -28.37
N GLU A 214 -6.86 -16.85 -27.40
CA GLU A 214 -7.37 -18.22 -27.29
C GLU A 214 -8.65 -18.35 -26.44
N TYR A 215 -8.75 -17.60 -25.34
CA TYR A 215 -9.78 -17.78 -24.30
C TYR A 215 -10.65 -16.54 -24.07
N GLY A 216 -10.36 -15.42 -24.74
CA GLY A 216 -11.06 -14.15 -24.59
C GLY A 216 -10.58 -13.31 -23.41
N TRP A 217 -10.94 -12.03 -23.41
CA TRP A 217 -10.49 -11.04 -22.42
C TRP A 217 -10.90 -11.39 -20.97
N ARG A 218 -12.03 -12.08 -20.78
CA ARG A 218 -12.47 -12.51 -19.44
C ARG A 218 -11.48 -13.45 -18.78
N ALA A 219 -10.84 -14.33 -19.56
CA ALA A 219 -9.81 -15.25 -19.06
C ALA A 219 -8.58 -14.50 -18.53
N VAL A 220 -8.21 -13.38 -19.16
CA VAL A 220 -7.11 -12.52 -18.70
C VAL A 220 -7.42 -11.93 -17.32
N VAL A 221 -8.63 -11.43 -17.12
CA VAL A 221 -9.04 -10.89 -15.81
C VAL A 221 -9.09 -12.02 -14.77
N TRP A 222 -9.64 -13.19 -15.10
CA TRP A 222 -9.62 -14.34 -14.19
C TRP A 222 -8.21 -14.83 -13.84
N MET A 223 -7.27 -14.80 -14.79
CA MET A 223 -5.85 -15.10 -14.52
C MET A 223 -5.29 -14.14 -13.46
N THR A 224 -5.60 -12.84 -13.55
CA THR A 224 -5.16 -11.85 -12.54
C THR A 224 -5.83 -12.07 -11.17
N VAL A 225 -7.09 -12.52 -11.14
CA VAL A 225 -7.77 -12.94 -9.89
C VAL A 225 -7.02 -14.09 -9.22
N VAL A 226 -6.62 -15.11 -9.99
CA VAL A 226 -5.87 -16.26 -9.46
C VAL A 226 -4.53 -15.81 -8.90
N LEU A 227 -3.79 -14.98 -9.63
CA LEU A 227 -2.51 -14.42 -9.16
C LEU A 227 -2.68 -13.59 -7.88
N ALA A 228 -3.67 -12.70 -7.84
CA ALA A 228 -3.93 -11.84 -6.68
C ALA A 228 -4.40 -12.65 -5.46
N SER A 229 -5.22 -13.67 -5.68
CA SER A 229 -5.67 -14.59 -4.61
C SER A 229 -4.52 -15.42 -4.06
N ALA A 230 -3.60 -15.88 -4.93
CA ALA A 230 -2.39 -16.58 -4.51
C ALA A 230 -1.46 -15.67 -3.70
N CYS A 231 -1.29 -14.41 -4.13
CA CYS A 231 -0.58 -13.39 -3.34
C CYS A 231 -1.24 -13.22 -1.96
N GLU A 232 -2.54 -12.99 -1.92
CA GLU A 232 -3.23 -12.73 -0.66
C GLU A 232 -3.17 -13.93 0.30
N LEU A 233 -3.23 -15.16 -0.22
CA LEU A 233 -3.02 -16.35 0.60
C LEU A 233 -1.61 -16.37 1.24
N LEU A 234 -0.58 -15.95 0.51
CA LEU A 234 0.77 -15.81 1.05
C LEU A 234 0.86 -14.70 2.11
N PHE A 235 0.17 -13.58 1.89
CA PHE A 235 0.12 -12.49 2.87
C PHE A 235 -0.60 -12.92 4.17
N LEU A 236 -1.75 -13.58 4.06
CA LEU A 236 -2.51 -14.03 5.23
C LEU A 236 -1.74 -15.08 6.05
N THR A 237 -0.97 -15.95 5.39
CA THR A 237 -0.28 -17.08 6.04
C THR A 237 1.13 -16.75 6.53
N CYS A 238 1.88 -15.90 5.84
CA CYS A 238 3.29 -15.67 6.12
C CYS A 238 3.64 -14.24 6.53
N PHE A 239 2.84 -13.23 6.15
CA PHE A 239 3.15 -11.85 6.49
C PHE A 239 2.93 -11.58 7.98
N ARG A 240 3.83 -10.80 8.59
CA ARG A 240 3.74 -10.41 10.01
C ARG A 240 3.69 -8.89 10.10
N GLU A 241 3.08 -8.39 11.17
CA GLU A 241 3.06 -6.96 11.45
C GLU A 241 4.49 -6.41 11.55
N THR A 242 4.78 -5.35 10.79
CA THR A 242 6.09 -4.68 10.77
C THR A 242 6.06 -3.34 11.49
N TYR A 243 4.88 -2.76 11.73
CA TYR A 243 4.84 -1.43 12.33
C TYR A 243 5.16 -1.47 13.83
N LYS A 244 6.32 -0.92 14.23
CA LYS A 244 6.79 -0.88 15.64
C LYS A 244 5.70 -0.42 16.61
N LEU A 245 5.00 0.66 16.31
CA LEU A 245 3.96 1.20 17.19
C LEU A 245 2.77 0.23 17.36
N ALA A 246 2.32 -0.42 16.29
CA ALA A 246 1.24 -1.41 16.38
C ALA A 246 1.66 -2.63 17.22
N ILE A 247 2.90 -3.09 17.06
CA ILE A 247 3.46 -4.21 17.84
C ILE A 247 3.54 -3.86 19.32
N LEU A 248 4.09 -2.69 19.65
CA LEU A 248 4.21 -2.22 21.04
C LEU A 248 2.86 -1.95 21.69
N ARG A 249 1.88 -1.38 20.96
CA ARG A 249 0.51 -1.20 21.45
C ARG A 249 -0.15 -2.54 21.77
N ARG A 250 0.00 -3.56 20.91
CA ARG A 250 -0.49 -4.92 21.19
C ARG A 250 0.22 -5.52 22.40
N ARG A 251 1.52 -5.30 22.56
CA ARG A 251 2.29 -5.78 23.73
C ARG A 251 1.83 -5.08 25.03
N ALA A 252 1.66 -3.76 25.01
CA ALA A 252 1.13 -2.99 26.13
C ALA A 252 -0.27 -3.46 26.53
N ALA A 253 -1.17 -3.68 25.57
CA ALA A 253 -2.51 -4.23 25.82
C ALA A 253 -2.47 -5.65 26.42
N ARG A 254 -1.59 -6.53 25.91
CA ARG A 254 -1.36 -7.87 26.49
C ARG A 254 -0.86 -7.81 27.93
N MET A 255 0.04 -6.86 28.24
CA MET A 255 0.56 -6.66 29.60
C MET A 255 -0.49 -6.07 30.53
N ALA A 256 -1.28 -5.10 30.08
CA ALA A 256 -2.40 -4.55 30.84
C ALA A 256 -3.43 -5.64 31.20
N GLY A 257 -3.78 -6.51 30.26
CA GLY A 257 -4.71 -7.62 30.51
C GLY A 257 -4.18 -8.68 31.49
N ARG A 258 -2.86 -8.93 31.50
CA ARG A 258 -2.23 -9.87 32.45
C ARG A 258 -1.99 -9.25 33.82
N ALA A 259 -1.77 -7.94 33.88
CA ALA A 259 -1.39 -7.25 35.10
C ALA A 259 -2.55 -6.99 36.06
N GLY A 260 -3.81 -7.17 35.63
CA GLY A 260 -5.02 -7.48 36.45
C GLY A 260 -5.32 -6.64 37.70
N GLY A 261 -4.55 -5.60 38.00
CA GLY A 261 -4.61 -4.85 39.25
C GLY A 261 -4.90 -3.37 38.99
N PRO A 262 -5.78 -2.74 39.79
CA PRO A 262 -6.02 -1.30 39.71
C PRO A 262 -4.70 -0.53 39.99
N GLY A 263 -4.36 0.46 39.15
CA GLY A 263 -3.23 1.38 39.36
C GLY A 263 -1.98 1.18 38.48
N LYS A 264 -1.99 0.27 37.50
CA LYS A 264 -0.90 0.12 36.52
C LYS A 264 -1.38 0.48 35.12
N THR A 265 -0.82 1.55 34.57
CA THR A 265 -1.16 2.04 33.23
C THR A 265 0.04 1.81 32.31
N PHE A 266 -0.10 0.88 31.35
CA PHE A 266 0.94 0.60 30.36
C PHE A 266 0.76 1.56 29.20
N LYS A 267 1.76 2.41 28.95
CA LYS A 267 1.77 3.35 27.82
C LYS A 267 2.94 3.00 26.90
N THR A 268 2.77 3.17 25.60
CA THR A 268 3.93 3.15 24.71
C THR A 268 4.63 4.50 24.79
N ALA A 269 5.94 4.58 24.50
CA ALA A 269 6.67 5.85 24.46
C ALA A 269 6.00 6.88 23.52
N PHE A 270 5.27 6.40 22.52
CA PHE A 270 4.53 7.21 21.55
C PHE A 270 3.23 7.81 22.11
N ASP A 271 2.58 7.14 23.07
CA ASP A 271 1.33 7.63 23.65
C ASP A 271 1.60 8.84 24.59
N GLU A 272 2.78 8.93 25.21
CA GLU A 272 3.19 10.14 25.95
C GLU A 272 3.47 11.33 25.02
N ALA A 273 4.12 11.11 23.88
CA ALA A 273 4.39 12.16 22.91
C ALA A 273 3.11 12.75 22.27
N GLU A 274 2.05 11.94 22.14
CA GLU A 274 0.79 12.36 21.51
C GLU A 274 -0.26 12.94 22.48
N GLY A 275 -0.01 12.99 23.78
CA GLY A 275 -0.96 13.57 24.75
C GLY A 275 -2.34 12.90 24.70
N VAL A 276 -2.45 11.68 25.25
CA VAL A 276 -3.71 10.91 25.33
C VAL A 276 -4.79 11.69 26.09
N ARG A 277 -5.59 12.49 25.37
CA ARG A 277 -6.78 13.13 25.95
C ARG A 277 -8.08 12.93 25.19
N ASP A 278 -8.12 12.33 24.00
CA ASP A 278 -9.41 12.13 23.31
C ASP A 278 -9.37 10.99 22.27
N ALA A 279 -9.39 9.72 22.70
CA ALA A 279 -9.26 8.57 21.79
C ALA A 279 -10.38 8.46 20.72
N GLY A 280 -11.57 9.04 20.96
CA GLY A 280 -12.71 8.97 20.03
C GLY A 280 -12.71 10.06 18.95
N THR A 281 -12.50 11.33 19.32
CA THR A 281 -12.48 12.47 18.39
C THR A 281 -11.10 12.69 17.76
N ALA A 282 -10.02 12.19 18.38
CA ALA A 282 -8.69 12.22 17.79
C ALA A 282 -8.58 11.34 16.54
N GLY A 283 -9.34 10.24 16.44
CA GLY A 283 -9.26 9.34 15.28
C GLY A 283 -9.63 10.04 13.97
N TRP A 284 -10.78 10.72 13.93
CA TRP A 284 -11.22 11.44 12.73
C TRP A 284 -10.35 12.66 12.43
N LYS A 285 -9.94 13.43 13.45
CA LYS A 285 -9.02 14.55 13.26
C LYS A 285 -7.68 14.07 12.71
N LYS A 286 -7.09 13.01 13.28
CA LYS A 286 -5.83 12.42 12.80
C LYS A 286 -5.96 11.89 11.38
N LEU A 287 -7.05 11.18 11.05
CA LEU A 287 -7.30 10.70 9.70
C LEU A 287 -7.40 11.87 8.71
N ARG A 288 -8.21 12.89 9.04
CA ARG A 288 -8.35 14.09 8.19
C ARG A 288 -7.03 14.82 8.01
N ASP A 289 -6.30 15.05 9.10
CA ASP A 289 -5.04 15.76 9.05
C ASP A 289 -4.00 14.95 8.25
N ALA A 290 -4.01 13.61 8.35
CA ALA A 290 -3.14 12.73 7.59
C ALA A 290 -3.52 12.64 6.09
N VAL A 291 -4.81 12.65 5.74
CA VAL A 291 -5.29 12.74 4.35
C VAL A 291 -4.92 14.10 3.72
N LEU A 292 -4.97 15.18 4.50
CA LEU A 292 -4.62 16.52 4.03
C LEU A 292 -3.11 16.78 3.97
N ARG A 293 -2.28 16.01 4.70
CA ARG A 293 -0.82 16.17 4.73
C ARG A 293 -0.18 16.19 3.34
N PRO A 294 -0.42 15.20 2.45
CA PRO A 294 0.15 15.22 1.10
C PRO A 294 -0.22 16.48 0.32
N ALA A 295 -1.48 16.93 0.40
CA ALA A 295 -1.92 18.15 -0.27
C ALA A 295 -1.24 19.40 0.30
N ILE A 296 -1.17 19.53 1.63
CA ILE A 296 -0.50 20.64 2.30
C ILE A 296 0.99 20.67 1.93
N VAL A 297 1.65 19.52 1.89
CA VAL A 297 3.08 19.41 1.52
C VAL A 297 3.29 19.76 0.04
N LEU A 298 2.41 19.30 -0.85
CA LEU A 298 2.46 19.60 -2.28
C LEU A 298 2.33 21.10 -2.56
N PHE A 299 1.34 21.76 -1.94
CA PHE A 299 1.11 23.19 -2.13
C PHE A 299 2.02 24.08 -1.27
N GLY A 300 2.66 23.53 -0.23
CA GLY A 300 3.60 24.24 0.63
C GLY A 300 5.01 24.38 0.05
N SER A 301 5.38 23.55 -0.93
CA SER A 301 6.70 23.57 -1.56
C SER A 301 6.60 23.71 -3.07
N GLY A 302 7.01 24.86 -3.61
CA GLY A 302 7.03 25.10 -5.05
C GLY A 302 7.89 24.10 -5.84
N VAL A 303 8.96 23.58 -5.23
CA VAL A 303 9.83 22.54 -5.84
C VAL A 303 9.08 21.22 -5.98
N LEU A 304 8.34 20.80 -4.95
CA LEU A 304 7.54 19.57 -5.01
C LEU A 304 6.44 19.71 -6.06
N MET A 305 5.76 20.86 -6.12
CA MET A 305 4.76 21.12 -7.15
C MET A 305 5.35 21.05 -8.56
N ALA A 306 6.52 21.64 -8.79
CA ALA A 306 7.19 21.58 -10.10
C ALA A 306 7.57 20.14 -10.49
N MET A 307 8.11 19.36 -9.55
CA MET A 307 8.44 17.95 -9.78
C MET A 307 7.19 17.10 -10.02
N SER A 308 6.12 17.30 -9.25
CA SER A 308 4.86 16.59 -9.43
C SER A 308 4.19 16.92 -10.76
N ILE A 309 4.22 18.18 -11.21
CA ILE A 309 3.71 18.58 -12.53
C ILE A 309 4.54 17.90 -13.63
N PHE A 310 5.88 17.92 -13.53
CA PHE A 310 6.74 17.25 -14.49
C PHE A 310 6.44 15.74 -14.56
N SER A 311 6.36 15.06 -13.42
CA SER A 311 5.99 13.64 -13.35
C SER A 311 4.61 13.38 -13.93
N ALA A 312 3.62 14.24 -13.67
CA ALA A 312 2.28 14.12 -14.23
C ALA A 312 2.26 14.26 -15.75
N VAL A 313 3.05 15.18 -16.32
CA VAL A 313 3.19 15.33 -17.78
C VAL A 313 3.84 14.09 -18.39
N VAL A 314 4.95 13.60 -17.82
CA VAL A 314 5.64 12.39 -18.30
C VAL A 314 4.69 11.18 -18.25
N PHE A 315 3.96 11.01 -17.14
CA PHE A 315 3.01 9.91 -16.98
C PHE A 315 1.84 10.03 -17.98
N THR A 316 1.33 11.24 -18.20
CA THR A 316 0.30 11.49 -19.22
C THR A 316 0.77 11.09 -20.62
N PHE A 317 1.99 11.48 -21.02
CA PHE A 317 2.55 11.07 -22.30
C PHE A 317 2.71 9.55 -22.41
N PHE A 318 3.16 8.89 -21.34
CA PHE A 318 3.23 7.43 -21.28
C PHE A 318 1.86 6.78 -21.53
N TYR A 319 0.79 7.24 -20.86
CA TYR A 319 -0.56 6.68 -21.08
C TYR A 319 -1.12 6.98 -22.45
N VAL A 320 -0.93 8.20 -22.98
CA VAL A 320 -1.35 8.54 -24.35
C VAL A 320 -0.70 7.60 -25.36
N MET A 321 0.61 7.32 -25.20
CA MET A 321 1.30 6.37 -26.05
C MET A 321 0.78 4.94 -25.84
N SER A 322 0.64 4.51 -24.58
CA SER A 322 0.12 3.19 -24.21
C SER A 322 -1.30 2.93 -24.71
N THR A 323 -2.19 3.92 -24.80
CA THR A 323 -3.54 3.70 -25.32
C THR A 323 -3.61 3.76 -26.84
N THR A 324 -2.77 4.56 -27.48
CA THR A 324 -2.80 4.78 -28.94
C THR A 324 -1.99 3.73 -29.69
N LEU A 325 -0.93 3.19 -29.07
CA LEU A 325 -0.04 2.20 -29.70
C LEU A 325 -0.81 0.95 -30.13
N SER A 326 -1.73 0.44 -29.31
CA SER A 326 -2.58 -0.70 -29.66
C SER A 326 -3.39 -0.45 -30.92
N ASP A 327 -4.04 0.71 -31.04
CA ASP A 327 -4.85 1.04 -32.23
C ASP A 327 -3.97 1.16 -33.47
N ILE A 328 -2.83 1.85 -33.37
CA ILE A 328 -1.90 2.01 -34.50
C ILE A 328 -1.42 0.64 -35.00
N LEU A 329 -1.02 -0.25 -34.09
CA LEU A 329 -0.50 -1.56 -34.46
C LEU A 329 -1.58 -2.48 -35.06
N GLN A 330 -2.81 -2.40 -34.57
CA GLN A 330 -3.93 -3.21 -35.11
C GLN A 330 -4.50 -2.62 -36.40
N GLU A 331 -4.81 -1.32 -36.43
CA GLU A 331 -5.54 -0.69 -37.54
C GLU A 331 -4.64 -0.32 -38.72
N ILE A 332 -3.41 0.17 -38.47
CA ILE A 332 -2.50 0.61 -39.53
C ILE A 332 -1.59 -0.53 -40.00
N TYR A 333 -1.02 -1.28 -39.05
CA TYR A 333 -0.08 -2.37 -39.37
C TYR A 333 -0.74 -3.74 -39.51
N GLY A 334 -2.01 -3.89 -39.12
CA GLY A 334 -2.74 -5.16 -39.23
C GLY A 334 -2.16 -6.28 -38.36
N LEU A 335 -1.46 -5.94 -37.27
CA LEU A 335 -0.82 -6.93 -36.41
C LEU A 335 -1.87 -7.69 -35.57
N PRO A 336 -1.73 -9.02 -35.42
CA PRO A 336 -2.56 -9.78 -34.49
C PRO A 336 -2.30 -9.37 -33.04
N ALA A 337 -3.25 -9.65 -32.14
CA ALA A 337 -3.21 -9.23 -30.73
C ALA A 337 -1.91 -9.64 -30.02
N VAL A 338 -1.43 -10.87 -30.23
CA VAL A 338 -0.14 -11.34 -29.66
C VAL A 338 1.05 -10.49 -30.12
N ALA A 339 1.11 -10.10 -31.39
CA ALA A 339 2.18 -9.26 -31.91
C ALA A 339 2.12 -7.85 -31.32
N VAL A 340 0.93 -7.31 -31.11
CA VAL A 340 0.73 -6.05 -30.38
C VAL A 340 1.26 -6.16 -28.95
N GLY A 341 0.88 -7.22 -28.22
CA GLY A 341 1.39 -7.49 -26.87
C GLY A 341 2.92 -7.59 -26.82
N ALA A 342 3.55 -8.20 -27.83
CA ALA A 342 5.01 -8.28 -27.96
C ALA A 342 5.65 -6.91 -28.19
N CYS A 343 5.02 -5.99 -28.92
CA CYS A 343 5.51 -4.62 -29.09
C CYS A 343 5.53 -3.85 -27.76
N TYR A 344 4.54 -4.06 -26.88
CA TYR A 344 4.55 -3.45 -25.55
C TYR A 344 5.69 -3.95 -24.65
N ALA A 345 6.17 -5.18 -24.86
CA ALA A 345 7.29 -5.71 -24.11
C ALA A 345 8.60 -4.93 -24.39
N GLY A 346 8.72 -4.31 -25.57
CA GLY A 346 9.83 -3.41 -25.89
C GLY A 346 9.58 -1.95 -25.50
N PHE A 347 8.33 -1.59 -25.20
CA PHE A 347 7.92 -0.25 -24.79
C PHE A 347 8.01 -0.03 -23.26
N SER A 348 7.86 -1.11 -22.49
CA SER A 348 7.87 -1.11 -21.02
C SER A 348 9.28 -1.23 -20.45
#